data_AF-A0A2V7N7X5-F1
#
_entry.id   AF-A0A2V7N7X5-F1
#
_cell.length_a   1.000
_cell.length_b   1.000
_cell.length_c   1.000
_cell.angle_alpha   90.00
_cell.angle_beta   90.00
_cell.angle_gamma   90.00
#
_symmetry.space_group_name_H-M   'P 1'
#
loop_
_entity.id
_entity.type
_entity.pdbx_description
1 polymer ?
#
loop_
_entity_poly.entity_id
_entity_poly.type
_entity_poly.pdbx_seq_one_letter_code
_entity_poly.pdbx_strand_id
1 'polypeptide(L)'
;MDLRQQLGVETPEHVEVHLELAGVGSRTAAAFFDTVLLNLGVILIVVVARTIGTRLSGAVEGWLMAALVLLYYFAVLGYFVLFEALNGGRTPGKQALGIRVVMATGHPVTPTAAVVRNVVRLLDCYFPLLPVLPGLLFVFLQRRNQRPGDLAAGTVVVRDRPTDWSLGAANEIPVEEVVETGPPDLSDEEFRLLDQFMARRDQLEPTVEVRMAAELARRFEARVPRRTTDTEAYLATLLAEEQRKRRSRFATRARERGAGRTTVAAERFVARKRAAWEAFRAVATRVERAGVGALPPDEIPVFAARYREAAADLARARTYGVDPRVIEYLERLVGAGHNALYRARGRRRTPVLRYLLRDFPAAVVLSWRQVVAAALLFVVPAAVGYVMIRERPQLAEEVMSPVMVGRAEQAAERQARGIGYAQSPEEELPVIASAIIGNNVLVAFWTFVGGLVAGTLTVWALVMNGLQLGMGFGLFVNHRAGAYLATFIAGHGVLELTAIFIAAGAGFRIAGALIAPGDRTRRDALVVEGRIAAQMLGAVVSLLVVAGTIEGLLSASDAPAALKYAVSATSAVLLVLYLRNGWAASIAATAPAP
;
A
#
# COMPACT_ATOMS: atom_id res chain seq x y z
N MET A 1 30.02 -5.60 3.06
CA MET A 1 28.65 -6.14 3.04
C MET A 1 27.74 -5.10 2.41
N ASP A 2 27.21 -5.36 1.21
CA ASP A 2 26.21 -4.47 0.61
C ASP A 2 24.85 -4.80 1.22
N LEU A 3 24.31 -3.89 2.04
CA LEU A 3 23.05 -4.09 2.79
C LEU A 3 21.80 -3.87 1.92
N ARG A 4 21.97 -3.69 0.60
CA ARG A 4 20.88 -3.42 -0.34
C ARG A 4 20.21 -4.73 -0.76
N GLN A 5 18.97 -4.92 -0.33
CA GLN A 5 18.15 -6.02 -0.81
C GLN A 5 17.66 -5.73 -2.24
N GLN A 6 17.87 -6.69 -3.14
CA GLN A 6 17.45 -6.60 -4.53
C GLN A 6 16.41 -7.69 -4.83
N LEU A 7 15.42 -7.35 -5.66
CA LEU A 7 14.47 -8.30 -6.23
C LEU A 7 14.83 -8.52 -7.70
N GLY A 8 15.30 -9.72 -8.04
CA GLY A 8 15.45 -10.13 -9.43
C GLY A 8 14.08 -10.34 -10.08
N VAL A 9 13.82 -9.61 -11.15
CA VAL A 9 12.66 -9.82 -12.02
C VAL A 9 13.18 -10.25 -13.38
N GLU A 10 12.84 -11.46 -13.77
CA GLU A 10 13.15 -11.97 -15.11
C GLU A 10 12.27 -11.26 -16.13
N THR A 11 12.91 -10.53 -17.04
CA THR A 11 12.22 -9.85 -18.13
C THR A 11 11.85 -10.87 -19.23
N PRO A 12 10.89 -10.57 -20.13
CA PRO A 12 10.56 -11.44 -21.26
C PRO A 12 11.75 -11.76 -22.18
N GLU A 13 12.81 -10.96 -22.11
CA GLU A 13 14.07 -11.16 -22.84
C GLU A 13 15.05 -12.08 -22.08
N HIS A 14 14.60 -12.78 -21.03
CA HIS A 14 15.38 -13.66 -20.14
C HIS A 14 16.58 -12.99 -19.47
N VAL A 15 16.46 -11.66 -19.27
CA VAL A 15 17.45 -10.88 -18.51
C VAL A 15 16.87 -10.57 -17.14
N GLU A 16 17.58 -10.98 -16.09
CA GLU A 16 17.23 -10.67 -14.71
C GLU A 16 17.60 -9.22 -14.39
N VAL A 17 16.57 -8.39 -14.19
CA VAL A 17 16.71 -6.99 -13.74
C VAL A 17 16.55 -6.96 -12.23
N HIS A 18 17.58 -6.47 -11.54
CA HIS A 18 17.56 -6.32 -10.09
C HIS A 18 16.92 -4.99 -9.70
N LEU A 19 15.76 -5.04 -9.05
CA LEU A 19 15.10 -3.87 -8.46
C LEU A 19 15.59 -3.68 -7.02
N GLU A 20 16.20 -2.52 -6.73
CA GLU A 20 16.59 -2.18 -5.35
C GLU A 20 15.32 -1.97 -4.50
N LEU A 21 15.12 -2.82 -3.49
CA LEU A 21 13.98 -2.72 -2.59
C LEU A 21 14.18 -1.52 -1.65
N ALA A 22 13.10 -0.77 -1.41
CA ALA A 22 13.14 0.32 -0.45
C ALA A 22 13.25 -0.23 0.97
N GLY A 23 14.35 0.11 1.65
CA GLY A 23 14.55 -0.24 3.05
C GLY A 23 13.50 0.37 3.98
N VAL A 24 13.33 -0.25 5.16
CA VAL A 24 12.31 0.12 6.16
C VAL A 24 12.35 1.61 6.51
N GLY A 25 13.54 2.17 6.73
CA GLY A 25 13.70 3.59 7.07
C GLY A 25 13.13 4.55 6.01
N SER A 26 13.38 4.30 4.71
CA SER A 26 12.82 5.13 3.63
C SER A 26 11.30 5.01 3.52
N ARG A 27 10.74 3.83 3.85
CA ARG A 27 9.28 3.62 3.86
C ARG A 27 8.63 4.35 5.04
N THR A 28 9.23 4.29 6.22
CA THR A 28 8.75 4.96 7.43
C THR A 28 8.84 6.48 7.28
N ALA A 29 9.96 7.00 6.79
CA ALA A 29 10.12 8.43 6.53
C ALA A 29 9.09 8.94 5.49
N ALA A 30 8.78 8.15 4.45
CA ALA A 30 7.74 8.51 3.48
C ALA A 30 6.36 8.59 4.13
N ALA A 31 6.03 7.58 4.95
CA ALA A 31 4.76 7.54 5.67
C ALA A 31 4.64 8.69 6.68
N PHE A 32 5.73 9.04 7.38
CA PHE A 32 5.78 10.18 8.28
C PHE A 32 5.53 11.48 7.52
N PHE A 33 6.23 11.70 6.41
CA PHE A 33 6.05 12.89 5.58
C PHE A 33 4.61 13.01 5.05
N ASP A 34 4.04 11.92 4.53
CA ASP A 34 2.65 11.89 4.08
C ASP A 34 1.67 12.18 5.24
N THR A 35 1.95 11.68 6.44
CA THR A 35 1.11 11.91 7.63
C THR A 35 1.18 13.36 8.09
N VAL A 36 2.37 13.96 8.12
CA VAL A 36 2.55 15.38 8.44
C VAL A 36 1.85 16.25 7.41
N LEU A 37 2.02 15.97 6.11
CA LEU A 37 1.37 16.71 5.04
C LEU A 37 -0.16 16.66 5.16
N LEU A 38 -0.70 15.48 5.47
CA LEU A 38 -2.14 15.29 5.65
C LEU A 38 -2.64 16.07 6.88
N ASN A 39 -1.96 16.00 8.02
CA ASN A 39 -2.33 16.75 9.23
C ASN A 39 -2.22 18.27 9.03
N LEU A 40 -1.19 18.75 8.34
CA LEU A 40 -1.06 20.18 8.02
C LEU A 40 -2.18 20.66 7.10
N GLY A 41 -2.53 19.87 6.09
CA GLY A 41 -3.68 20.16 5.23
C GLY A 41 -4.98 20.27 6.03
N VAL A 42 -5.15 19.44 7.05
CA VAL A 42 -6.32 19.44 7.93
C VAL A 42 -6.32 20.64 8.86
N ILE A 43 -5.20 20.94 9.51
CA ILE A 43 -5.07 22.14 10.33
C ILE A 43 -5.38 23.38 9.49
N LEU A 44 -4.85 23.46 8.27
CA LEU A 44 -5.14 24.55 7.34
C LEU A 44 -6.64 24.63 7.03
N ILE A 45 -7.27 23.50 6.68
CA ILE A 45 -8.71 23.43 6.42
C ILE A 45 -9.50 23.93 7.62
N VAL A 46 -9.19 23.46 8.84
CA VAL A 46 -9.88 23.86 10.08
C VAL A 46 -9.65 25.34 10.41
N VAL A 47 -8.44 25.84 10.22
CA VAL A 47 -8.13 27.27 10.44
C VAL A 47 -8.90 28.13 9.45
N VAL A 48 -8.89 27.78 8.16
CA VAL A 48 -9.68 28.47 7.13
C VAL A 48 -11.17 28.38 7.45
N ALA A 49 -11.65 27.20 7.85
CA ALA A 49 -13.03 26.99 8.30
C ALA A 49 -13.43 27.95 9.39
N ARG A 50 -12.61 28.05 10.45
CA ARG A 50 -12.86 28.90 11.60
C ARG A 50 -12.75 30.37 11.25
N THR A 51 -11.82 30.74 10.38
CA THR A 51 -11.63 32.15 9.96
C THR A 51 -12.78 32.64 9.08
N ILE A 52 -13.36 31.76 8.27
CA ILE A 52 -14.56 32.02 7.48
C ILE A 52 -15.80 31.92 8.38
N GLY A 53 -15.84 30.92 9.25
CA GLY A 53 -16.90 30.63 10.20
C GLY A 53 -17.15 31.78 11.17
N THR A 54 -16.10 32.42 11.70
CA THR A 54 -16.24 33.62 12.56
C THR A 54 -16.82 34.84 11.84
N ARG A 55 -16.93 34.80 10.51
CA ARG A 55 -17.58 35.85 9.69
C ARG A 55 -19.01 35.46 9.27
N LEU A 56 -19.42 34.23 9.57
CA LEU A 56 -20.74 33.68 9.28
C LEU A 56 -21.49 33.53 10.61
N SER A 57 -22.79 33.79 10.63
CA SER A 57 -23.61 33.60 11.83
C SER A 57 -24.49 32.36 11.72
N GLY A 58 -24.66 31.66 12.85
CA GLY A 58 -25.63 30.58 13.02
C GLY A 58 -25.32 29.33 12.20
N ALA A 59 -26.36 28.77 11.56
CA ALA A 59 -26.31 27.43 10.94
C ALA A 59 -25.22 27.25 9.87
N VAL A 60 -24.84 28.32 9.16
CA VAL A 60 -23.86 28.24 8.05
C VAL A 60 -22.46 27.85 8.54
N GLU A 61 -22.05 28.32 9.72
CA GLU A 61 -20.76 27.96 10.32
C GLU A 61 -20.70 26.46 10.63
N GLY A 62 -21.74 25.92 11.27
CA GLY A 62 -21.80 24.51 11.61
C GLY A 62 -21.82 23.60 10.37
N TRP A 63 -22.54 24.00 9.31
CA TRP A 63 -22.53 23.27 8.04
C TRP A 63 -21.16 23.27 7.35
N LEU A 64 -20.47 24.41 7.34
CA LEU A 64 -19.12 24.50 6.82
C LEU A 64 -18.19 23.58 7.61
N MET A 65 -18.30 23.56 8.93
CA MET A 65 -17.47 22.72 9.77
C MET A 65 -17.74 21.22 9.56
N ALA A 66 -19.01 20.83 9.45
CA ALA A 66 -19.43 19.46 9.12
C ALA A 66 -18.87 18.99 7.77
N ALA A 67 -19.01 19.82 6.73
CA ALA A 67 -18.49 19.52 5.39
C ALA A 67 -16.96 19.30 5.39
N LEU A 68 -16.24 20.07 6.21
CA LEU A 68 -14.78 19.96 6.30
C LEU A 68 -14.31 18.76 7.12
N VAL A 69 -15.04 18.39 8.17
CA VAL A 69 -14.82 17.13 8.89
C VAL A 69 -15.06 15.93 7.96
N LEU A 70 -16.12 15.97 7.16
CA LEU A 70 -16.43 14.93 6.19
C LEU A 70 -15.33 14.83 5.11
N LEU A 71 -14.93 15.97 4.55
CA LEU A 71 -13.82 16.04 3.60
C LEU A 71 -12.53 15.47 4.20
N TYR A 72 -12.26 15.72 5.48
CA TYR A 72 -11.12 15.15 6.20
C TYR A 72 -11.16 13.63 6.25
N TYR A 73 -12.26 13.02 6.71
CA TYR A 73 -12.36 11.57 6.79
C TYR A 73 -12.15 10.91 5.42
N PHE A 74 -12.73 11.48 4.36
CA PHE A 74 -12.51 11.00 3.00
C PHE A 74 -11.09 11.24 2.50
N ALA A 75 -10.46 12.37 2.86
CA ALA A 75 -9.06 12.63 2.53
C ALA A 75 -8.14 11.62 3.22
N VAL A 76 -8.33 11.31 4.51
CA VAL A 76 -7.53 10.31 5.25
C VAL A 76 -7.64 8.92 4.62
N LEU A 77 -8.87 8.48 4.34
CA LEU A 77 -9.14 7.17 3.76
C LEU A 77 -8.67 7.08 2.30
N GLY A 78 -8.92 8.14 1.52
CA GLY A 78 -8.71 8.18 0.08
C GLY A 78 -7.31 8.57 -0.36
N TYR A 79 -6.55 9.35 0.42
CA TYR A 79 -5.27 9.94 0.00
C TYR A 79 -4.29 8.90 -0.56
N PHE A 80 -4.00 7.85 0.22
CA PHE A 80 -3.02 6.86 -0.20
C PHE A 80 -3.49 6.03 -1.39
N VAL A 81 -4.78 5.68 -1.43
CA VAL A 81 -5.39 4.96 -2.55
C VAL A 81 -5.32 5.79 -3.82
N LEU A 82 -5.75 7.05 -3.74
CA LEU A 82 -5.87 7.96 -4.87
C LEU A 82 -4.48 8.28 -5.46
N PHE A 83 -3.51 8.65 -4.61
CA PHE A 83 -2.16 8.93 -5.09
C PHE A 83 -1.49 7.66 -5.63
N GLU A 84 -1.61 6.51 -4.97
CA GLU A 84 -0.98 5.29 -5.50
C GLU A 84 -1.62 4.82 -6.81
N ALA A 85 -2.94 4.91 -6.95
CA ALA A 85 -3.64 4.54 -8.16
C ALA A 85 -3.44 5.53 -9.31
N LEU A 86 -3.43 6.84 -9.04
CA LEU A 86 -3.38 7.89 -10.07
C LEU A 86 -1.96 8.35 -10.41
N ASN A 87 -1.03 8.26 -9.48
CA ASN A 87 0.33 8.78 -9.61
C ASN A 87 1.38 7.67 -9.72
N GLY A 88 0.98 6.50 -10.26
CA GLY A 88 1.89 5.39 -10.56
C GLY A 88 2.60 4.81 -9.33
N GLY A 89 1.87 4.61 -8.24
CA GLY A 89 2.38 4.04 -7.00
C GLY A 89 3.14 5.01 -6.08
N ARG A 90 3.07 6.32 -6.35
CA ARG A 90 3.81 7.34 -5.60
C ARG A 90 2.86 8.30 -4.85
N THR A 91 3.01 8.37 -3.54
CA THR A 91 2.47 9.45 -2.70
C THR A 91 3.48 10.61 -2.62
N PRO A 92 3.06 11.85 -2.32
CA PRO A 92 3.98 12.98 -2.11
C PRO A 92 5.22 12.66 -1.26
N GLY A 93 5.06 11.99 -0.10
CA GLY A 93 6.19 11.58 0.74
C GLY A 93 7.09 10.54 0.08
N LYS A 94 6.52 9.59 -0.67
CA LYS A 94 7.30 8.63 -1.46
C LYS A 94 8.03 9.29 -2.63
N GLN A 95 7.42 10.29 -3.26
CA GLN A 95 8.08 11.08 -4.31
C GLN A 95 9.29 11.83 -3.74
N ALA A 96 9.12 12.48 -2.59
CA ALA A 96 10.21 13.21 -1.92
C ALA A 96 11.41 12.33 -1.59
N LEU A 97 11.18 11.05 -1.26
CA LEU A 97 12.24 10.09 -0.93
C LEU A 97 12.72 9.25 -2.12
N GLY A 98 12.12 9.42 -3.30
CA GLY A 98 12.46 8.68 -4.50
C GLY A 98 12.15 7.19 -4.37
N ILE A 99 10.94 6.84 -3.92
CA ILE A 99 10.46 5.45 -3.86
C ILE A 99 9.08 5.33 -4.51
N ARG A 100 8.73 4.13 -4.98
CA ARG A 100 7.39 3.85 -5.56
C ARG A 100 6.93 2.43 -5.30
N VAL A 101 5.62 2.23 -5.39
CA VAL A 101 4.98 0.90 -5.33
C VAL A 101 4.85 0.32 -6.73
N VAL A 102 5.29 -0.92 -6.91
CA VAL A 102 5.12 -1.71 -8.14
C VAL A 102 4.55 -3.09 -7.79
N MET A 103 3.95 -3.78 -8.75
CA MET A 103 3.58 -5.18 -8.58
C MET A 103 4.85 -6.02 -8.37
N ALA A 104 4.73 -7.15 -7.67
CA ALA A 104 5.86 -8.08 -7.48
C ALA A 104 6.42 -8.63 -8.81
N THR A 105 5.64 -8.57 -9.88
CA THR A 105 6.01 -8.90 -11.27
C THR A 105 6.73 -7.77 -12.00
N GLY A 106 6.97 -6.62 -11.36
CA GLY A 106 7.58 -5.43 -11.98
C GLY A 106 6.59 -4.50 -12.71
N HIS A 107 5.35 -4.93 -12.93
CA HIS A 107 4.32 -4.09 -13.57
C HIS A 107 3.85 -2.92 -12.67
N PRO A 108 3.26 -1.85 -13.24
CA PRO A 108 2.67 -0.77 -12.46
C PRO A 108 1.59 -1.27 -11.50
N VAL A 109 1.48 -0.63 -10.33
CA VAL A 109 0.44 -0.94 -9.36
C VAL A 109 -0.96 -0.72 -9.98
N THR A 110 -1.84 -1.71 -9.81
CA THR A 110 -3.23 -1.59 -10.27
C THR A 110 -4.05 -0.80 -9.24
N PRO A 111 -5.12 -0.08 -9.64
CA PRO A 111 -6.00 0.60 -8.68
C PRO A 111 -6.56 -0.34 -7.62
N THR A 112 -6.95 -1.56 -8.00
CA THR A 112 -7.42 -2.57 -7.05
C THR A 112 -6.33 -2.99 -6.08
N ALA A 113 -5.10 -3.21 -6.55
CA ALA A 113 -3.96 -3.47 -5.66
C ALA A 113 -3.72 -2.28 -4.71
N ALA A 114 -3.81 -1.04 -5.18
CA ALA A 114 -3.69 0.15 -4.34
C ALA A 114 -4.79 0.23 -3.26
N VAL A 115 -6.04 -0.12 -3.59
CA VAL A 115 -7.12 -0.21 -2.60
C VAL A 115 -6.83 -1.30 -1.56
N VAL A 116 -6.58 -2.55 -1.99
CA VAL A 116 -6.27 -3.68 -1.08
C VAL A 116 -5.14 -3.30 -0.13
N ARG A 117 -4.05 -2.74 -0.67
CA ARG A 117 -2.85 -2.36 0.08
C ARG A 117 -3.11 -1.29 1.13
N ASN A 118 -4.11 -0.42 0.93
CA ASN A 118 -4.45 0.68 1.84
C ASN A 118 -5.61 0.37 2.77
N VAL A 119 -6.49 -0.55 2.41
CA VAL A 119 -7.46 -1.15 3.34
C VAL A 119 -6.72 -1.93 4.42
N VAL A 120 -5.77 -2.79 4.03
CA VAL A 120 -4.94 -3.52 5.01
C VAL A 120 -4.04 -2.56 5.80
N ARG A 121 -3.67 -1.40 5.23
CA ARG A 121 -2.96 -0.35 5.98
C ARG A 121 -3.78 0.19 7.16
N LEU A 122 -5.11 0.27 7.05
CA LEU A 122 -5.95 0.69 8.19
C LEU A 122 -5.78 -0.27 9.36
N LEU A 123 -5.60 -1.56 9.08
CA LEU A 123 -5.38 -2.59 10.09
C LEU A 123 -3.95 -2.54 10.63
N ASP A 124 -2.96 -2.52 9.75
CA ASP A 124 -1.54 -2.57 10.13
C ASP A 124 -1.07 -1.29 10.83
N CYS A 125 -1.71 -0.14 10.55
CA CYS A 125 -1.28 1.18 11.03
C CYS A 125 -2.25 1.87 11.99
N TYR A 126 -3.50 1.42 12.16
CA TYR A 126 -4.46 2.07 13.07
C TYR A 126 -5.08 1.13 14.12
N PHE A 127 -4.73 -0.17 14.15
CA PHE A 127 -5.31 -1.15 15.08
C PHE A 127 -4.25 -1.86 15.96
N PRO A 128 -4.43 -2.02 17.29
CA PRO A 128 -5.02 -1.09 18.24
C PRO A 128 -3.92 -0.46 19.15
N LEU A 129 -4.20 0.71 19.73
CA LEU A 129 -3.38 1.48 20.67
C LEU A 129 -2.20 2.32 20.14
N LEU A 130 -1.41 1.87 19.15
CA LEU A 130 -0.25 2.65 18.68
C LEU A 130 -0.19 2.70 17.15
N PRO A 131 -0.52 3.85 16.51
CA PRO A 131 -0.39 3.96 15.08
C PRO A 131 1.08 3.71 14.68
N VAL A 132 1.28 2.98 13.58
CA VAL A 132 2.60 2.59 12.98
C VAL A 132 3.24 1.29 13.52
N LEU A 133 3.12 0.93 14.80
CA LEU A 133 3.93 -0.16 15.40
C LEU A 133 3.71 -1.57 14.82
N PRO A 134 2.48 -2.09 14.63
CA PRO A 134 2.26 -3.44 14.13
C PRO A 134 2.76 -3.64 12.69
N GLY A 135 2.49 -2.67 11.81
CA GLY A 135 2.97 -2.68 10.43
C GLY A 135 4.49 -2.52 10.32
N LEU A 136 5.12 -1.75 11.21
CA LEU A 136 6.57 -1.63 11.28
C LEU A 136 7.21 -2.95 11.71
N LEU A 137 6.66 -3.60 12.76
CA LEU A 137 7.11 -4.90 13.27
C LEU A 137 7.06 -5.97 12.17
N PHE A 138 5.96 -6.02 11.40
CA PHE A 138 5.82 -6.97 10.30
C PHE A 138 6.83 -6.74 9.18
N VAL A 139 7.10 -5.48 8.82
CA VAL A 139 8.09 -5.13 7.80
C VAL A 139 9.50 -5.51 8.26
N PHE A 140 9.82 -5.33 9.54
CA PHE A 140 11.11 -5.73 10.13
C PHE A 140 11.28 -7.25 10.20
N LEU A 141 10.21 -8.00 10.49
CA LEU A 141 10.25 -9.46 10.56
C LEU A 141 10.29 -10.14 9.18
N GLN A 142 9.92 -9.43 8.11
CA GLN A 142 9.78 -10.01 6.78
C GLN A 142 11.02 -9.82 5.90
N ARG A 143 11.54 -10.94 5.36
CA ARG A 143 12.77 -10.97 4.54
C ARG A 143 12.79 -10.03 3.34
N ARG A 144 11.63 -9.63 2.80
CA ARG A 144 11.49 -8.75 1.62
C ARG A 144 11.02 -7.33 1.98
N ASN A 145 11.05 -6.94 3.26
CA ASN A 145 10.56 -5.65 3.75
C ASN A 145 9.13 -5.32 3.30
N GLN A 146 8.24 -6.32 3.16
CA GLN A 146 6.84 -6.16 2.73
C GLN A 146 5.91 -6.06 3.94
N ARG A 147 4.95 -5.13 3.91
CA ARG A 147 3.87 -5.08 4.93
C ARG A 147 2.76 -6.08 4.59
N PRO A 148 1.88 -6.48 5.52
CA PRO A 148 0.74 -7.35 5.24
C PRO A 148 -0.10 -6.87 4.05
N GLY A 149 -0.35 -5.55 3.96
CA GLY A 149 -1.00 -4.97 2.79
C GLY A 149 -0.25 -5.15 1.47
N ASP A 150 1.09 -5.15 1.47
CA ASP A 150 1.89 -5.41 0.26
C ASP A 150 1.78 -6.87 -0.18
N LEU A 151 1.76 -7.79 0.80
CA LEU A 151 1.60 -9.23 0.55
C LEU A 151 0.21 -9.54 -0.01
N ALA A 152 -0.85 -8.97 0.59
CA ALA A 152 -2.22 -9.12 0.13
C ALA A 152 -2.43 -8.55 -1.28
N ALA A 153 -1.79 -7.43 -1.60
CA ALA A 153 -1.89 -6.79 -2.91
C ALA A 153 -0.92 -7.37 -3.96
N GLY A 154 0.04 -8.23 -3.56
CA GLY A 154 1.09 -8.73 -4.45
C GLY A 154 2.03 -7.63 -4.96
N THR A 155 2.41 -6.69 -4.08
CA THR A 155 3.19 -5.49 -4.42
C THR A 155 4.52 -5.43 -3.67
N VAL A 156 5.45 -4.65 -4.20
CA VAL A 156 6.74 -4.34 -3.58
C VAL A 156 7.02 -2.85 -3.71
N VAL A 157 7.82 -2.31 -2.78
CA VAL A 157 8.26 -0.91 -2.82
C VAL A 157 9.70 -0.88 -3.29
N VAL A 158 9.96 -0.19 -4.38
CA VAL A 158 11.28 -0.08 -5.00
C VAL A 158 11.82 1.33 -4.86
N ARG A 159 13.15 1.44 -4.78
CA ARG A 159 13.82 2.73 -4.91
C ARG A 159 13.79 3.16 -6.37
N ASP A 160 13.54 4.45 -6.52
CA ASP A 160 13.22 5.15 -7.74
C ASP A 160 14.04 6.44 -7.76
N ARG A 161 15.30 6.33 -7.35
CA ARG A 161 16.25 7.44 -7.33
C ARG A 161 16.94 7.52 -8.69
N PRO A 162 17.06 8.72 -9.27
CA PRO A 162 18.11 8.98 -10.23
C PRO A 162 19.43 8.99 -9.45
N THR A 163 20.01 7.81 -9.19
CA THR A 163 21.43 7.75 -8.87
C THR A 163 22.20 8.19 -10.11
N ASP A 164 23.23 8.99 -9.89
CA ASP A 164 23.96 9.72 -10.93
C ASP A 164 24.23 8.81 -12.15
N TRP A 165 23.73 9.22 -13.31
CA TRP A 165 23.85 8.45 -14.57
C TRP A 165 25.23 8.63 -15.20
N SER A 166 26.15 9.28 -14.49
CA SER A 166 27.52 9.47 -14.91
C SER A 166 28.25 8.12 -14.81
N LEU A 167 28.44 7.46 -15.94
CA LEU A 167 29.71 6.77 -16.15
C LEU A 167 30.73 7.90 -16.12
N GLY A 168 31.23 8.28 -14.93
CA GLY A 168 32.07 9.47 -14.77
C GLY A 168 33.08 9.58 -15.90
N ALA A 169 33.42 10.82 -16.30
CA ALA A 169 34.73 11.03 -16.92
C ALA A 169 35.73 10.23 -16.10
N ALA A 170 36.66 9.54 -16.75
CA ALA A 170 37.68 8.74 -16.08
C ALA A 170 38.48 9.66 -15.15
N ASN A 171 37.94 9.94 -13.97
CA ASN A 171 38.57 10.76 -12.96
C ASN A 171 39.66 9.88 -12.42
N GLU A 172 40.88 10.28 -12.78
CA GLU A 172 42.12 10.07 -12.07
C GLU A 172 41.84 9.53 -10.67
N ILE A 173 42.08 8.23 -10.51
CA ILE A 173 42.09 7.59 -9.21
C ILE A 173 42.98 8.46 -8.32
N PRO A 174 42.49 9.02 -7.20
CA PRO A 174 43.35 9.73 -6.28
C PRO A 174 44.46 8.75 -5.91
N VAL A 175 45.71 9.10 -6.24
CA VAL A 175 46.87 8.31 -5.84
C VAL A 175 47.00 8.50 -4.33
N GLU A 176 46.23 7.72 -3.59
CA GLU A 176 46.40 7.54 -2.16
C GLU A 176 47.82 7.02 -1.97
N GLU A 177 48.59 7.71 -1.13
CA GLU A 177 50.03 7.52 -0.95
C GLU A 177 50.35 6.04 -0.67
N VAL A 178 50.80 5.33 -1.71
CA VAL A 178 50.99 3.88 -1.67
C VAL A 178 52.25 3.59 -0.88
N VAL A 179 52.09 3.18 0.37
CA VAL A 179 53.20 2.65 1.19
C VAL A 179 53.83 1.46 0.45
N GLU A 180 55.11 1.60 0.08
CA GLU A 180 55.90 0.56 -0.59
C GLU A 180 56.03 -0.67 0.30
N THR A 181 55.10 -1.61 0.13
CA THR A 181 55.24 -2.98 0.64
C THR A 181 55.50 -3.88 -0.56
N GLY A 182 56.58 -4.68 -0.49
CA GLY A 182 57.05 -5.55 -1.57
C GLY A 182 56.01 -6.56 -2.07
N PRO A 183 56.37 -7.42 -3.05
CA PRO A 183 55.42 -8.38 -3.62
C PRO A 183 54.85 -9.34 -2.56
N PRO A 184 53.62 -9.85 -2.76
CA PRO A 184 53.03 -10.85 -1.86
C PRO A 184 53.91 -12.10 -1.79
N ASP A 185 54.07 -12.65 -0.58
CA ASP A 185 54.89 -13.83 -0.31
C ASP A 185 54.11 -15.13 -0.51
N LEU A 186 52.76 -15.09 -0.43
CA LEU A 186 51.87 -16.23 -0.67
C LEU A 186 51.31 -16.23 -2.09
N SER A 187 50.93 -17.40 -2.60
CA SER A 187 50.13 -17.50 -3.84
C SER A 187 48.65 -17.11 -3.61
N ASP A 188 47.90 -16.82 -4.68
CA ASP A 188 46.46 -16.47 -4.60
C ASP A 188 45.58 -17.58 -4.01
N GLU A 189 45.98 -18.84 -4.18
CA GLU A 189 45.29 -19.99 -3.61
C GLU A 189 45.57 -20.13 -2.12
N GLU A 190 46.82 -19.93 -1.72
CA GLU A 190 47.26 -19.98 -0.31
C GLU A 190 46.71 -18.81 0.50
N PHE A 191 46.65 -17.62 -0.10
CA PHE A 191 46.00 -16.47 0.53
C PHE A 191 44.51 -16.71 0.74
N ARG A 192 43.80 -17.26 -0.27
CA ARG A 192 42.38 -17.62 -0.12
C ARG A 192 42.16 -18.68 0.95
N LEU A 193 43.06 -19.66 1.04
CA LEU A 193 43.00 -20.70 2.06
C LEU A 193 43.17 -20.10 3.47
N LEU A 194 44.15 -19.19 3.64
CA LEU A 194 44.38 -18.48 4.90
C LEU A 194 43.20 -17.57 5.28
N ASP A 195 42.68 -16.78 4.33
CA ASP A 195 41.55 -15.85 4.54
C ASP A 195 40.26 -16.61 4.88
N GLN A 196 39.98 -17.72 4.19
CA GLN A 196 38.82 -18.58 4.48
C GLN A 196 38.93 -19.28 5.84
N PHE A 197 40.12 -19.76 6.21
CA PHE A 197 40.35 -20.36 7.52
C PHE A 197 40.13 -19.32 8.63
N MET A 198 40.77 -18.15 8.53
CA MET A 198 40.64 -17.09 9.53
C MET A 198 39.21 -16.56 9.65
N ALA A 199 38.46 -16.48 8.55
CA ALA A 199 37.06 -16.04 8.55
C ALA A 199 36.08 -17.07 9.17
N ARG A 200 36.47 -18.36 9.25
CA ARG A 200 35.61 -19.45 9.73
C ARG A 200 36.09 -20.09 11.04
N ARG A 201 37.25 -19.68 11.58
CA ARG A 201 37.86 -20.30 12.76
C ARG A 201 36.93 -20.37 13.96
N ASP A 202 36.18 -19.29 14.23
CA ASP A 202 35.26 -19.18 15.38
C ASP A 202 34.02 -20.11 15.22
N GLN A 203 33.87 -20.77 14.06
CA GLN A 203 32.79 -21.71 13.74
C GLN A 203 33.29 -23.18 13.71
N LEU A 204 34.59 -23.42 13.88
CA LEU A 204 35.19 -24.75 13.87
C LEU A 204 35.21 -25.36 15.28
N GLU A 205 35.24 -26.69 15.35
CA GLU A 205 35.46 -27.40 16.61
C GLU A 205 36.88 -27.08 17.14
N PRO A 206 37.08 -26.77 18.45
CA PRO A 206 38.37 -26.29 18.97
C PRO A 206 39.55 -27.23 18.68
N THR A 207 39.32 -28.54 18.66
CA THR A 207 40.33 -29.56 18.36
C THR A 207 40.77 -29.53 16.88
N VAL A 208 39.83 -29.23 15.98
CA VAL A 208 40.06 -29.13 14.53
C VAL A 208 40.73 -27.80 14.19
N GLU A 209 40.32 -26.72 14.86
CA GLU A 209 40.91 -25.39 14.71
C GLU A 209 42.40 -25.41 15.04
N VAL A 210 42.79 -25.92 16.21
CA VAL A 210 44.19 -26.00 16.65
C VAL A 210 45.03 -26.86 15.68
N ARG A 211 44.47 -27.98 15.22
CA ARG A 211 45.14 -28.87 14.26
C ARG A 211 45.37 -28.19 12.91
N MET A 212 44.34 -27.54 12.37
CA MET A 212 44.41 -26.84 11.07
C MET A 212 45.31 -25.60 11.15
N ALA A 213 45.28 -24.86 12.26
CA ALA A 213 46.18 -23.73 12.48
C ALA A 213 47.65 -24.19 12.52
N ALA A 214 47.95 -25.29 13.21
CA ALA A 214 49.31 -25.86 13.25
C ALA A 214 49.77 -26.40 11.89
N GLU A 215 48.86 -26.94 11.07
CA GLU A 215 49.16 -27.41 9.72
C GLU A 215 49.43 -26.25 8.75
N LEU A 216 48.57 -25.22 8.76
CA LEU A 216 48.75 -24.01 7.96
C LEU A 216 50.02 -23.25 8.36
N ALA A 217 50.29 -23.12 9.65
CA ALA A 217 51.49 -22.45 10.12
C ALA A 217 52.76 -23.17 9.65
N ARG A 218 52.86 -24.51 9.80
CA ARG A 218 54.00 -25.28 9.28
C ARG A 218 54.17 -25.14 7.76
N ARG A 219 53.05 -25.08 7.03
CA ARG A 219 53.07 -24.93 5.56
C ARG A 219 53.58 -23.54 5.12
N PHE A 220 53.26 -22.49 5.87
CA PHE A 220 53.69 -21.13 5.54
C PHE A 220 55.05 -20.76 6.14
N GLU A 221 55.47 -21.43 7.22
CA GLU A 221 56.76 -21.19 7.90
C GLU A 221 57.98 -21.42 6.99
N ALA A 222 57.88 -22.33 6.03
CA ALA A 222 58.91 -22.55 5.01
C ALA A 222 59.15 -21.35 4.08
N ARG A 223 58.16 -20.44 3.95
CA ARG A 223 58.24 -19.25 3.08
C ARG A 223 58.29 -17.95 3.87
N VAL A 224 57.57 -17.86 4.98
CA VAL A 224 57.58 -16.70 5.88
C VAL A 224 57.96 -17.19 7.28
N PRO A 225 59.24 -17.04 7.69
CA PRO A 225 59.70 -17.54 8.97
C PRO A 225 58.89 -16.99 10.13
N ARG A 226 58.47 -17.89 11.02
CA ARG A 226 57.64 -17.56 12.16
C ARG A 226 58.47 -16.84 13.24
N ARG A 227 57.98 -15.68 13.70
CA ARG A 227 58.65 -14.85 14.72
C ARG A 227 58.02 -14.96 16.12
N THR A 228 56.86 -15.61 16.22
CA THR A 228 56.07 -15.72 17.46
C THR A 228 55.89 -17.19 17.85
N THR A 229 55.97 -17.53 19.12
CA THR A 229 55.67 -18.89 19.63
C THR A 229 54.18 -19.22 19.59
N ASP A 230 53.30 -18.22 19.41
CA ASP A 230 51.88 -18.41 19.20
C ASP A 230 51.55 -18.55 17.70
N THR A 231 50.81 -19.61 17.38
CA THR A 231 50.49 -20.07 16.02
C THR A 231 49.39 -19.22 15.43
N GLU A 232 48.44 -18.82 16.27
CA GLU A 232 47.31 -18.01 15.87
C GLU A 232 47.74 -16.57 15.60
N ALA A 233 48.53 -15.98 16.50
CA ALA A 233 49.13 -14.66 16.29
C ALA A 233 50.01 -14.60 15.03
N TYR A 234 50.75 -15.67 14.71
CA TYR A 234 51.52 -15.76 13.47
C TYR A 234 50.61 -15.71 12.23
N LEU A 235 49.56 -16.53 12.17
CA LEU A 235 48.65 -16.57 11.00
C LEU A 235 47.86 -15.26 10.85
N ALA A 236 47.45 -14.63 11.95
CA ALA A 236 46.77 -13.33 11.92
C ALA A 236 47.70 -12.21 11.41
N THR A 237 48.96 -12.22 11.86
CA THR A 237 49.97 -11.24 11.41
C THR A 237 50.31 -11.44 9.93
N LEU A 238 50.48 -12.69 9.50
CA LEU A 238 50.71 -13.06 8.10
C LEU A 238 49.56 -12.62 7.19
N LEU A 239 48.31 -12.84 7.60
CA LEU A 239 47.14 -12.38 6.84
C LEU A 239 47.11 -10.86 6.71
N ALA A 240 47.40 -10.12 7.80
CA ALA A 240 47.43 -8.66 7.78
C ALA A 240 48.56 -8.10 6.91
N GLU A 241 49.73 -8.75 6.89
CA GLU A 241 50.85 -8.40 6.01
C GLU A 241 50.55 -8.70 4.54
N GLU A 242 49.99 -9.88 4.23
CA GLU A 242 49.56 -10.22 2.87
C GLU A 242 48.44 -9.31 2.36
N GLN A 243 47.46 -8.97 3.20
CA GLN A 243 46.41 -8.01 2.85
C GLN A 243 46.99 -6.62 2.55
N ARG A 244 48.05 -6.19 3.26
CA ARG A 244 48.77 -4.94 2.99
C ARG A 244 49.55 -5.02 1.68
N LYS A 245 50.35 -6.07 1.47
CA LYS A 245 51.14 -6.30 0.24
C LYS A 245 50.26 -6.45 -1.00
N ARG A 246 49.09 -7.07 -0.88
CA ARG A 246 48.12 -7.25 -1.99
C ARG A 246 47.30 -6.00 -2.30
N ARG A 247 47.22 -5.06 -1.37
CA ARG A 247 46.69 -3.71 -1.63
C ARG A 247 47.76 -2.78 -2.24
N SER A 248 49.03 -3.20 -2.26
CA SER A 248 50.15 -2.44 -2.84
C SER A 248 50.23 -2.58 -4.37
N ARG A 249 50.91 -1.62 -5.02
CA ARG A 249 51.11 -1.54 -6.49
C ARG A 249 51.75 -2.80 -7.12
N PHE A 250 52.45 -3.64 -6.35
CA PHE A 250 53.12 -4.84 -6.87
C PHE A 250 52.15 -5.97 -7.24
N ALA A 251 51.03 -6.11 -6.52
CA ALA A 251 49.98 -7.08 -6.88
C ALA A 251 49.24 -6.69 -8.17
N THR A 252 49.14 -5.39 -8.45
CA THR A 252 48.53 -4.86 -9.68
C THR A 252 49.30 -5.30 -10.94
N ARG A 253 50.64 -5.28 -10.91
CA ARG A 253 51.50 -5.70 -12.04
C ARG A 253 51.51 -7.21 -12.30
N ALA A 254 51.35 -8.04 -11.27
CA ALA A 254 51.26 -9.49 -11.45
C ALA A 254 49.90 -9.91 -12.04
N ARG A 255 48.82 -9.20 -11.68
CA ARG A 255 47.46 -9.38 -12.23
C ARG A 255 47.34 -8.91 -13.68
N GLU A 256 48.06 -7.86 -14.06
CA GLU A 256 48.10 -7.30 -15.43
C GLU A 256 48.55 -8.30 -16.51
N ARG A 257 49.44 -9.26 -16.18
CA ARG A 257 49.95 -10.23 -17.19
C ARG A 257 48.97 -11.35 -17.54
N GLY A 258 48.05 -11.71 -16.63
CA GLY A 258 46.99 -12.71 -16.87
C GLY A 258 45.64 -12.11 -17.27
N ALA A 259 45.31 -10.92 -16.75
CA ALA A 259 44.04 -10.23 -17.02
C ALA A 259 44.06 -9.37 -18.30
N GLY A 260 45.22 -9.10 -18.90
CA GLY A 260 45.38 -8.17 -20.03
C GLY A 260 44.61 -8.52 -21.31
N ARG A 261 44.11 -9.76 -21.48
CA ARG A 261 43.23 -10.10 -22.61
C ARG A 261 41.75 -9.79 -22.34
N THR A 262 41.30 -10.02 -21.11
CA THR A 262 39.90 -9.85 -20.69
C THR A 262 39.59 -8.38 -20.43
N THR A 263 40.52 -7.62 -19.83
CA THR A 263 40.37 -6.18 -19.59
C THR A 263 40.35 -5.37 -20.88
N VAL A 264 41.21 -5.68 -21.85
CA VAL A 264 41.24 -4.99 -23.15
C VAL A 264 39.96 -5.26 -23.96
N ALA A 265 39.41 -6.47 -23.91
CA ALA A 265 38.14 -6.78 -24.55
C ALA A 265 36.95 -6.07 -23.86
N ALA A 266 36.96 -6.03 -22.52
CA ALA A 266 35.99 -5.32 -21.70
C ALA A 266 36.02 -3.79 -21.96
N GLU A 267 37.20 -3.16 -21.94
CA GLU A 267 37.38 -1.73 -22.20
C GLU A 267 36.97 -1.35 -23.63
N ARG A 268 37.36 -2.14 -24.65
CA ARG A 268 36.92 -1.92 -26.04
C ARG A 268 35.42 -2.15 -26.23
N PHE A 269 34.81 -3.04 -25.46
CA PHE A 269 33.35 -3.23 -25.47
C PHE A 269 32.64 -1.99 -24.93
N VAL A 270 33.06 -1.48 -23.76
CA VAL A 270 32.49 -0.27 -23.16
C VAL A 270 32.69 0.95 -24.06
N ALA A 271 33.91 1.17 -24.58
CA ALA A 271 34.22 2.32 -25.42
C ALA A 271 33.37 2.36 -26.70
N ARG A 272 33.15 1.21 -27.35
CA ARG A 272 32.33 1.13 -28.58
C ARG A 272 30.84 1.34 -28.33
N LYS A 273 30.31 0.89 -27.19
CA LYS A 273 28.87 0.90 -26.91
C LYS A 273 28.39 2.12 -26.12
N ARG A 274 29.27 2.85 -25.43
CA ARG A 274 28.94 4.00 -24.59
C ARG A 274 28.03 5.02 -25.29
N ALA A 275 28.36 5.44 -26.51
CA ALA A 275 27.55 6.43 -27.25
C ALA A 275 26.13 5.93 -27.55
N ALA A 276 25.98 4.65 -27.89
CA ALA A 276 24.67 4.03 -28.15
C ALA A 276 23.84 3.95 -26.85
N TRP A 277 24.48 3.61 -25.74
CA TRP A 277 23.83 3.57 -24.43
C TRP A 277 23.35 4.96 -23.97
N GLU A 278 24.16 6.00 -24.16
CA GLU A 278 23.79 7.37 -23.83
C GLU A 278 22.64 7.90 -24.70
N ALA A 279 22.65 7.59 -25.99
CA ALA A 279 21.55 7.92 -26.90
C ALA A 279 20.25 7.21 -26.50
N PHE A 280 20.32 5.91 -26.17
CA PHE A 280 19.17 5.17 -25.67
C PHE A 280 18.69 5.69 -24.31
N ARG A 281 19.60 6.06 -23.40
CA ARG A 281 19.27 6.66 -22.09
C ARG A 281 18.44 7.93 -22.22
N ALA A 282 18.81 8.81 -23.15
CA ALA A 282 18.08 10.06 -23.38
C ALA A 282 16.63 9.80 -23.79
N VAL A 283 16.43 8.86 -24.71
CA VAL A 283 15.09 8.46 -25.17
C VAL A 283 14.33 7.71 -24.08
N ALA A 284 14.96 6.72 -23.43
CA ALA A 284 14.35 5.91 -22.38
C ALA A 284 13.88 6.77 -21.20
N THR A 285 14.67 7.74 -20.74
CA THR A 285 14.28 8.67 -19.66
C THR A 285 13.11 9.57 -20.07
N ARG A 286 13.07 10.03 -21.32
CA ARG A 286 11.95 10.83 -21.86
C ARG A 286 10.67 10.01 -21.93
N VAL A 287 10.76 8.79 -22.44
CA VAL A 287 9.66 7.85 -22.60
C VAL A 287 9.19 7.31 -21.25
N GLU A 288 10.07 7.16 -20.27
CA GLU A 288 9.69 6.80 -18.90
C GLU A 288 8.76 7.86 -18.28
N ARG A 289 8.99 9.15 -18.57
CA ARG A 289 8.16 10.27 -18.09
C ARG A 289 6.87 10.45 -18.89
N ALA A 290 6.94 10.34 -20.21
CA ALA A 290 5.83 10.64 -21.13
C ALA A 290 4.98 9.40 -21.52
N GLY A 291 5.53 8.20 -21.37
CA GLY A 291 4.98 6.93 -21.87
C GLY A 291 5.38 6.65 -23.33
N VAL A 292 5.35 5.37 -23.73
CA VAL A 292 5.67 4.93 -25.11
C VAL A 292 4.74 5.52 -26.16
N GLY A 293 3.50 5.88 -25.78
CA GLY A 293 2.57 6.56 -26.69
C GLY A 293 2.96 7.99 -27.06
N ALA A 294 3.99 8.57 -26.42
CA ALA A 294 4.57 9.84 -26.84
C ALA A 294 5.60 9.68 -27.98
N LEU A 295 5.99 8.45 -28.31
CA LEU A 295 6.81 8.16 -29.49
C LEU A 295 5.92 8.08 -30.73
N PRO A 296 6.38 8.60 -31.87
CA PRO A 296 5.81 8.28 -33.18
C PRO A 296 5.68 6.76 -33.38
N PRO A 297 4.62 6.27 -34.06
CA PRO A 297 4.41 4.82 -34.24
C PRO A 297 5.59 4.07 -34.86
N ASP A 298 6.34 4.73 -35.74
CA ASP A 298 7.54 4.25 -36.42
C ASP A 298 8.78 4.20 -35.52
N GLU A 299 8.83 4.99 -34.44
CA GLU A 299 9.93 4.98 -33.46
C GLU A 299 9.79 3.87 -32.41
N ILE A 300 8.58 3.31 -32.21
CA ILE A 300 8.32 2.27 -31.21
C ILE A 300 9.13 0.98 -31.48
N PRO A 301 9.17 0.43 -32.71
CA PRO A 301 10.01 -0.74 -33.03
C PRO A 301 11.50 -0.47 -32.82
N VAL A 302 11.97 0.74 -33.17
CA VAL A 302 13.36 1.16 -32.99
C VAL A 302 13.72 1.23 -31.51
N PHE A 303 12.81 1.76 -30.68
CA PHE A 303 12.97 1.79 -29.24
C PHE A 303 13.06 0.37 -28.64
N ALA A 304 12.18 -0.54 -29.05
CA ALA A 304 12.19 -1.93 -28.60
C ALA A 304 13.48 -2.67 -29.03
N ALA A 305 14.00 -2.40 -30.23
CA ALA A 305 15.25 -2.96 -30.70
C ALA A 305 16.45 -2.49 -29.85
N ARG A 306 16.54 -1.19 -29.57
CA ARG A 306 17.59 -0.62 -28.70
C ARG A 306 17.52 -1.15 -27.27
N TYR A 307 16.31 -1.38 -26.76
CA TYR A 307 16.11 -2.02 -25.46
C TYR A 307 16.68 -3.45 -25.43
N ARG A 308 16.32 -4.29 -26.41
CA ARG A 308 16.86 -5.67 -26.51
C ARG A 308 18.38 -5.68 -26.67
N GLU A 309 18.92 -4.74 -27.43
CA GLU A 309 20.36 -4.58 -27.59
C GLU A 309 21.05 -4.24 -26.25
N ALA A 310 20.50 -3.30 -25.47
CA ALA A 310 21.00 -2.96 -24.14
C ALA A 310 20.90 -4.15 -23.16
N ALA A 311 19.85 -4.95 -23.25
CA ALA A 311 19.69 -6.16 -22.44
C ALA A 311 20.75 -7.22 -22.78
N ALA A 312 21.04 -7.42 -24.07
CA ALA A 312 22.13 -8.28 -24.52
C ALA A 312 23.51 -7.74 -24.12
N ASP A 313 23.71 -6.42 -24.14
CA ASP A 313 24.93 -5.77 -23.67
C ASP A 313 25.15 -5.97 -22.17
N LEU A 314 24.09 -5.93 -21.36
CA LEU A 314 24.17 -6.24 -19.93
C LEU A 314 24.60 -7.69 -19.68
N ALA A 315 24.03 -8.65 -20.41
CA ALA A 315 24.42 -10.06 -20.32
C ALA A 315 25.91 -10.23 -20.67
N ARG A 316 26.36 -9.62 -21.78
CA ARG A 316 27.77 -9.62 -22.19
C ARG A 316 28.69 -8.96 -21.15
N ALA A 317 28.27 -7.84 -20.57
CA ALA A 317 29.02 -7.12 -19.54
C ALA A 317 29.27 -8.01 -18.32
N ARG A 318 28.25 -8.73 -17.84
CA ARG A 318 28.38 -9.69 -16.73
C ARG A 318 29.35 -10.82 -17.08
N THR A 319 29.33 -11.32 -18.31
CA THR A 319 30.25 -12.39 -18.78
C THR A 319 31.70 -11.91 -18.93
N TYR A 320 31.92 -10.68 -19.42
CA TYR A 320 33.26 -10.13 -19.62
C TYR A 320 33.92 -9.60 -18.34
N GLY A 321 33.18 -9.51 -17.23
CA GLY A 321 33.70 -8.98 -15.97
C GLY A 321 34.13 -7.53 -16.07
N VAL A 322 33.38 -6.70 -16.83
CA VAL A 322 33.60 -5.24 -16.86
C VAL A 322 33.42 -4.63 -15.47
N ASP A 323 33.95 -3.42 -15.28
CA ASP A 323 33.81 -2.65 -14.04
C ASP A 323 32.37 -2.72 -13.50
N PRO A 324 32.17 -3.04 -12.21
CA PRO A 324 30.84 -3.10 -11.58
C PRO A 324 29.98 -1.86 -11.82
N ARG A 325 30.58 -0.67 -11.96
CA ARG A 325 29.86 0.58 -12.28
C ARG A 325 29.20 0.54 -13.65
N VAL A 326 29.82 -0.12 -14.63
CA VAL A 326 29.27 -0.30 -15.98
C VAL A 326 28.12 -1.29 -15.96
N ILE A 327 28.24 -2.37 -15.19
CA ILE A 327 27.15 -3.34 -14.99
C ILE A 327 25.96 -2.64 -14.34
N GLU A 328 26.18 -1.88 -13.27
CA GLU A 328 25.13 -1.13 -12.58
C GLU A 328 24.47 -0.09 -13.50
N TYR A 329 25.25 0.59 -14.34
CA TYR A 329 24.73 1.51 -15.36
C TYR A 329 23.83 0.78 -16.38
N LEU A 330 24.27 -0.38 -16.88
CA LEU A 330 23.51 -1.18 -17.84
C LEU A 330 22.24 -1.78 -17.24
N GLU A 331 22.28 -2.25 -16.00
CA GLU A 331 21.10 -2.71 -15.26
C GLU A 331 20.05 -1.62 -15.16
N ARG A 332 20.47 -0.39 -14.85
CA ARG A 332 19.57 0.77 -14.81
C ARG A 332 19.04 1.14 -16.19
N LEU A 333 19.88 1.11 -17.23
CA LEU A 333 19.48 1.43 -18.59
C LEU A 333 18.43 0.42 -19.12
N VAL A 334 18.68 -0.87 -18.89
CA VAL A 334 17.74 -1.95 -19.21
C VAL A 334 16.47 -1.81 -18.37
N GLY A 335 16.59 -1.49 -17.08
CA GLY A 335 15.45 -1.20 -16.21
C GLY A 335 14.60 -0.04 -16.71
N ALA A 336 15.21 1.06 -17.15
CA ALA A 336 14.51 2.21 -17.72
C ALA A 336 13.81 1.87 -19.04
N GLY A 337 14.49 1.13 -19.93
CA GLY A 337 13.91 0.63 -21.18
C GLY A 337 12.76 -0.35 -20.95
N HIS A 338 12.92 -1.26 -20.01
CA HIS A 338 11.87 -2.22 -19.61
C HIS A 338 10.66 -1.48 -19.02
N ASN A 339 10.89 -0.56 -18.09
CA ASN A 339 9.85 0.26 -17.50
C ASN A 339 9.14 1.15 -18.53
N ALA A 340 9.84 1.60 -19.57
CA ALA A 340 9.22 2.32 -20.67
C ALA A 340 8.34 1.39 -21.52
N LEU A 341 8.89 0.28 -22.03
CA LEU A 341 8.24 -0.62 -22.98
C LEU A 341 7.09 -1.43 -22.36
N TYR A 342 7.32 -1.95 -21.15
CA TYR A 342 6.40 -2.83 -20.42
C TYR A 342 5.63 -2.12 -19.30
N ARG A 343 5.77 -0.79 -19.14
CA ARG A 343 4.71 -0.02 -18.47
C ARG A 343 3.43 -0.32 -19.21
N ALA A 344 2.44 -0.83 -18.49
CA ALA A 344 1.07 -0.83 -18.96
C ALA A 344 0.74 0.59 -19.45
N ARG A 345 0.60 0.72 -20.78
CA ARG A 345 0.12 1.85 -21.57
C ARG A 345 0.15 3.19 -20.83
N GLY A 346 1.15 4.01 -21.15
CA GLY A 346 1.32 5.36 -20.60
C GLY A 346 0.00 6.08 -20.37
N ARG A 347 -0.24 6.52 -19.13
CA ARG A 347 -1.26 7.51 -18.76
C ARG A 347 -2.64 7.39 -19.41
N ARG A 348 -3.10 6.19 -19.83
CA ARG A 348 -4.53 5.97 -19.96
C ARG A 348 -5.06 5.92 -18.54
N ARG A 349 -5.45 7.08 -18.02
CA ARG A 349 -6.32 7.20 -16.85
C ARG A 349 -7.47 6.23 -17.13
N THR A 350 -7.41 5.01 -16.60
CA THR A 350 -8.61 4.17 -16.54
C THR A 350 -9.58 5.04 -15.77
N PRO A 351 -10.68 5.52 -16.40
CA PRO A 351 -11.44 6.59 -15.80
C PRO A 351 -11.96 6.04 -14.47
N VAL A 352 -11.76 6.78 -13.38
CA VAL A 352 -12.31 6.46 -12.05
C VAL A 352 -13.79 6.11 -12.17
N LEU A 353 -14.47 6.75 -13.12
CA LEU A 353 -15.85 6.48 -13.52
C LEU A 353 -16.14 5.03 -13.92
N ARG A 354 -15.22 4.34 -14.60
CA ARG A 354 -15.38 2.91 -14.93
C ARG A 354 -15.37 2.05 -13.67
N TYR A 355 -14.45 2.30 -12.74
CA TYR A 355 -14.42 1.57 -11.48
C TYR A 355 -15.66 1.86 -10.64
N LEU A 356 -15.97 3.14 -10.51
CA LEU A 356 -17.12 3.63 -9.75
C LEU A 356 -18.41 3.00 -10.25
N LEU A 357 -18.67 3.08 -11.55
CA LEU A 357 -19.96 2.68 -12.14
C LEU A 357 -20.03 1.20 -12.54
N ARG A 358 -18.91 0.51 -12.80
CA ARG A 358 -18.92 -0.88 -13.30
C ARG A 358 -18.25 -1.87 -12.36
N ASP A 359 -16.97 -1.65 -12.02
CA ASP A 359 -16.19 -2.68 -11.32
C ASP A 359 -16.62 -2.84 -9.86
N PHE A 360 -16.91 -1.74 -9.16
CA PHE A 360 -17.41 -1.76 -7.77
C PHE A 360 -18.79 -2.40 -7.63
N PRO A 361 -19.83 -2.00 -8.39
CA PRO A 361 -21.12 -2.67 -8.28
C PRO A 361 -21.08 -4.11 -8.76
N ALA A 362 -20.23 -4.46 -9.74
CA ALA A 362 -20.06 -5.84 -10.18
C ALA A 362 -19.56 -6.74 -9.03
N ALA A 363 -18.60 -6.26 -8.23
CA ALA A 363 -18.10 -7.01 -7.07
C ALA A 363 -19.19 -7.24 -6.01
N VAL A 364 -20.07 -6.26 -5.81
CA VAL A 364 -21.23 -6.38 -4.90
C VAL A 364 -22.21 -7.43 -5.42
N VAL A 365 -22.56 -7.38 -6.70
CA VAL A 365 -23.50 -8.34 -7.32
C VAL A 365 -22.95 -9.76 -7.30
N LEU A 366 -21.66 -9.96 -7.57
CA LEU A 366 -21.00 -11.26 -7.46
C LEU A 366 -20.95 -11.80 -6.02
N SER A 367 -21.21 -10.94 -5.03
CA SER A 367 -21.17 -11.25 -3.60
C SER A 367 -22.54 -11.12 -2.93
N TRP A 368 -23.62 -11.15 -3.71
CA TRP A 368 -24.97 -10.88 -3.22
C TRP A 368 -25.40 -11.77 -2.05
N ARG A 369 -24.95 -13.03 -2.01
CA ARG A 369 -25.28 -13.99 -0.94
C ARG A 369 -24.78 -13.52 0.41
N GLN A 370 -23.53 -13.02 0.44
CA GLN A 370 -22.92 -12.48 1.64
C GLN A 370 -23.59 -11.17 2.07
N VAL A 371 -23.97 -10.32 1.11
CA VAL A 371 -24.68 -9.06 1.39
C VAL A 371 -26.08 -9.32 1.95
N VAL A 372 -26.83 -10.27 1.39
CA VAL A 372 -28.17 -10.66 1.90
C VAL A 372 -28.05 -11.28 3.29
N ALA A 373 -27.06 -12.15 3.52
CA ALA A 373 -26.82 -12.70 4.85
C ALA A 373 -26.53 -11.61 5.88
N ALA A 374 -25.71 -10.61 5.52
CA ALA A 374 -25.45 -9.44 6.36
C ALA A 374 -26.73 -8.63 6.64
N ALA A 375 -27.55 -8.39 5.62
CA ALA A 375 -28.81 -7.67 5.77
C ALA A 375 -29.77 -8.42 6.70
N LEU A 376 -29.89 -9.75 6.59
CA LEU A 376 -30.73 -10.56 7.48
C LEU A 376 -30.22 -10.54 8.93
N LEU A 377 -28.90 -10.66 9.13
CA LEU A 377 -28.27 -10.57 10.45
C LEU A 377 -28.43 -9.21 11.13
N PHE A 378 -28.79 -8.17 10.38
CA PHE A 378 -29.09 -6.85 10.91
C PHE A 378 -30.60 -6.64 11.10
N VAL A 379 -31.40 -6.92 10.06
CA VAL A 379 -32.84 -6.64 10.02
C VAL A 379 -33.61 -7.51 11.02
N VAL A 380 -33.23 -8.78 11.20
CA VAL A 380 -33.92 -9.65 12.16
C VAL A 380 -33.75 -9.14 13.60
N PRO A 381 -32.53 -8.88 14.09
CA PRO A 381 -32.35 -8.23 15.40
C PRO A 381 -33.01 -6.85 15.52
N ALA A 382 -33.04 -6.05 14.44
CA ALA A 382 -33.75 -4.78 14.44
C ALA A 382 -35.26 -4.95 14.63
N ALA A 383 -35.88 -5.90 13.94
CA ALA A 383 -37.28 -6.22 14.13
C ALA A 383 -37.56 -6.72 15.56
N VAL A 384 -36.70 -7.59 16.09
CA VAL A 384 -36.79 -8.08 17.48
C VAL A 384 -36.69 -6.92 18.48
N GLY A 385 -35.70 -6.04 18.34
CA GLY A 385 -35.52 -4.88 19.22
C GLY A 385 -36.69 -3.90 19.17
N TYR A 386 -37.22 -3.68 17.97
CA TYR A 386 -38.42 -2.84 17.77
C TYR A 386 -39.64 -3.42 18.50
N VAL A 387 -39.95 -4.70 18.25
CA VAL A 387 -41.10 -5.39 18.88
C VAL A 387 -40.91 -5.45 20.40
N MET A 388 -39.71 -5.74 20.88
CA MET A 388 -39.39 -5.83 22.30
C MET A 388 -39.75 -4.53 23.05
N ILE A 389 -39.29 -3.37 22.54
CA ILE A 389 -39.59 -2.08 23.16
C ILE A 389 -41.04 -1.66 22.93
N ARG A 390 -41.63 -2.00 21.78
CA ARG A 390 -43.02 -1.66 21.46
C ARG A 390 -44.02 -2.37 22.39
N GLU A 391 -43.80 -3.65 22.65
CA GLU A 391 -44.68 -4.48 23.50
C GLU A 391 -44.37 -4.33 24.99
N ARG A 392 -43.14 -3.98 25.36
CA ARG A 392 -42.72 -3.81 26.76
C ARG A 392 -41.99 -2.48 26.95
N PRO A 393 -42.71 -1.35 27.00
CA PRO A 393 -42.11 -0.03 27.09
C PRO A 393 -41.20 0.16 28.32
N GLN A 394 -41.48 -0.54 29.42
CA GLN A 394 -40.69 -0.46 30.65
C GLN A 394 -39.24 -0.93 30.45
N LEU A 395 -39.00 -1.85 29.49
CA LEU A 395 -37.64 -2.31 29.17
C LEU A 395 -36.75 -1.20 28.60
N ALA A 396 -37.33 -0.11 28.09
CA ALA A 396 -36.53 1.00 27.58
C ALA A 396 -35.68 1.65 28.68
N GLU A 397 -36.24 1.80 29.89
CA GLU A 397 -35.53 2.40 31.04
C GLU A 397 -34.43 1.48 31.58
N GLU A 398 -34.55 0.17 31.37
CA GLU A 398 -33.58 -0.83 31.83
C GLU A 398 -32.42 -1.04 30.84
N VAL A 399 -32.72 -1.04 29.53
CA VAL A 399 -31.77 -1.49 28.49
C VAL A 399 -31.18 -0.33 27.68
N MET A 400 -31.82 0.84 27.68
CA MET A 400 -31.37 2.01 26.94
C MET A 400 -30.75 3.06 27.86
N SER A 401 -29.87 3.89 27.30
CA SER A 401 -29.26 4.96 28.09
C SER A 401 -30.29 6.03 28.46
N PRO A 402 -30.19 6.67 29.65
CA PRO A 402 -31.08 7.75 30.03
C PRO A 402 -31.09 8.91 29.02
N VAL A 403 -29.96 9.14 28.35
CA VAL A 403 -29.83 10.15 27.28
C VAL A 403 -30.74 9.82 26.08
N MET A 404 -30.84 8.56 25.68
CA MET A 404 -31.70 8.17 24.54
C MET A 404 -33.19 8.28 24.88
N VAL A 405 -33.58 7.92 26.11
CA VAL A 405 -34.95 8.09 26.60
C VAL A 405 -35.34 9.57 26.63
N GLY A 406 -34.51 10.42 27.24
CA GLY A 406 -34.77 11.86 27.26
C GLY A 406 -34.82 12.49 25.86
N ARG A 407 -34.02 11.99 24.90
CA ARG A 407 -34.11 12.43 23.49
C ARG A 407 -35.45 12.06 22.84
N ALA A 408 -36.02 10.90 23.14
CA ALA A 408 -37.31 10.49 22.61
C ALA A 408 -38.46 11.34 23.18
N GLU A 409 -38.40 11.66 24.47
CA GLU A 409 -39.35 12.57 25.14
C GLU A 409 -39.29 13.98 24.54
N GLN A 410 -38.09 14.56 24.42
CA GLN A 410 -37.90 15.87 23.79
C GLN A 410 -38.37 15.87 22.33
N ALA A 411 -38.11 14.81 21.58
CA ALA A 411 -38.59 14.66 20.22
C ALA A 411 -40.13 14.62 20.16
N ALA A 412 -40.78 13.98 21.13
CA ALA A 412 -42.25 13.95 21.22
C ALA A 412 -42.84 15.34 21.47
N GLU A 413 -42.25 16.10 22.40
CA GLU A 413 -42.67 17.48 22.67
C GLU A 413 -42.50 18.37 21.44
N ARG A 414 -41.37 18.26 20.74
CA ARG A 414 -41.09 19.02 19.51
C ARG A 414 -42.08 18.66 18.41
N GLN A 415 -42.30 17.37 18.17
CA GLN A 415 -43.27 16.92 17.17
C GLN A 415 -44.70 17.37 17.49
N ALA A 416 -45.09 17.38 18.77
CA ALA A 416 -46.39 17.89 19.20
C ALA A 416 -46.57 19.39 18.92
N ARG A 417 -45.47 20.17 18.93
CA ARG A 417 -45.44 21.58 18.54
C ARG A 417 -45.27 21.80 17.03
N GLY A 418 -45.21 20.72 16.23
CA GLY A 418 -44.95 20.79 14.78
C GLY A 418 -43.51 21.15 14.42
N ILE A 419 -42.59 21.11 15.38
CA ILE A 419 -41.17 21.43 15.18
C ILE A 419 -40.47 20.17 14.66
N GLY A 420 -39.93 20.27 13.44
CA GLY A 420 -39.15 19.19 12.82
C GLY A 420 -37.74 19.08 13.40
N TYR A 421 -37.05 17.97 13.12
CA TYR A 421 -35.70 17.71 13.63
C TYR A 421 -34.73 18.87 13.36
N ALA A 422 -34.71 19.36 12.12
CA ALA A 422 -33.82 20.42 11.67
C ALA A 422 -34.14 21.82 12.23
N GLN A 423 -35.37 22.03 12.70
CA GLN A 423 -35.86 23.30 13.25
C GLN A 423 -35.53 23.45 14.75
N SER A 424 -34.84 22.47 15.34
CA SER A 424 -34.49 22.51 16.76
C SER A 424 -33.40 23.57 16.99
N PRO A 425 -33.56 24.49 17.97
CA PRO A 425 -32.68 25.65 18.15
C PRO A 425 -31.31 25.33 18.78
N GLU A 426 -30.87 24.07 18.80
CA GLU A 426 -29.58 23.69 19.40
C GLU A 426 -28.44 23.90 18.39
N GLU A 427 -27.44 24.71 18.77
CA GLU A 427 -26.22 24.99 18.00
C GLU A 427 -25.36 23.73 17.69
N GLU A 428 -25.77 22.55 18.17
CA GLU A 428 -25.08 21.27 18.04
C GLU A 428 -25.54 20.41 16.84
N LEU A 429 -26.62 20.77 16.12
CA LEU A 429 -27.15 19.96 15.01
C LEU A 429 -26.11 19.53 13.96
N PRO A 430 -25.21 20.41 13.47
CA PRO A 430 -24.21 20.03 12.46
C PRO A 430 -23.09 19.13 13.02
N VAL A 431 -22.78 19.27 14.32
CA VAL A 431 -21.81 18.43 15.03
C VAL A 431 -22.39 17.03 15.26
N ILE A 432 -23.68 16.93 15.60
CA ILE A 432 -24.41 15.67 15.76
C ILE A 432 -24.48 14.91 14.42
N ALA A 433 -24.82 15.58 13.32
CA ALA A 433 -24.82 14.97 11.98
C ALA A 433 -23.41 14.44 11.59
N SER A 434 -22.37 15.24 11.84
CA SER A 434 -20.97 14.82 11.58
C SER A 434 -20.54 13.61 12.41
N ALA A 435 -21.01 13.52 13.66
CA ALA A 435 -20.75 12.39 14.55
C ALA A 435 -21.48 11.12 14.10
N ILE A 436 -22.68 11.24 13.52
CA ILE A 436 -23.47 10.10 13.00
C ILE A 436 -22.79 9.51 11.77
N ILE A 437 -22.36 10.32 10.79
CA ILE A 437 -21.59 9.84 9.64
C ILE A 437 -20.30 9.16 10.09
N GLY A 438 -19.56 9.79 11.02
CA GLY A 438 -18.34 9.22 11.59
C GLY A 438 -18.59 7.85 12.23
N ASN A 439 -19.70 7.72 12.96
CA ASN A 439 -20.11 6.45 13.55
C ASN A 439 -20.45 5.40 12.49
N ASN A 440 -21.19 5.75 11.44
CA ASN A 440 -21.56 4.81 10.37
C ASN A 440 -20.35 4.35 9.55
N VAL A 441 -19.39 5.24 9.29
CA VAL A 441 -18.10 4.88 8.68
C VAL A 441 -17.34 3.89 9.58
N LEU A 442 -17.32 4.12 10.90
CA LEU A 442 -16.68 3.20 11.85
C LEU A 442 -17.41 1.85 11.93
N VAL A 443 -18.74 1.83 11.94
CA VAL A 443 -19.52 0.59 11.92
C VAL A 443 -19.24 -0.20 10.64
N ALA A 444 -19.24 0.43 9.47
CA ALA A 444 -18.88 -0.20 8.20
C ALA A 444 -17.43 -0.73 8.24
N PHE A 445 -16.50 0.03 8.81
CA PHE A 445 -15.12 -0.40 8.99
C PHE A 445 -15.02 -1.63 9.90
N TRP A 446 -15.58 -1.60 11.11
CA TRP A 446 -15.49 -2.69 12.08
C TRP A 446 -16.22 -3.95 11.62
N THR A 447 -17.37 -3.80 10.95
CA THR A 447 -18.07 -4.94 10.34
C THR A 447 -17.24 -5.59 9.23
N PHE A 448 -16.55 -4.82 8.40
CA PHE A 448 -15.60 -5.38 7.43
C PHE A 448 -14.42 -6.08 8.12
N VAL A 449 -13.76 -5.38 9.05
CA VAL A 449 -12.57 -5.87 9.77
C VAL A 449 -12.85 -7.14 10.55
N GLY A 450 -14.06 -7.28 11.09
CA GLY A 450 -14.48 -8.49 11.80
C GLY A 450 -14.38 -9.77 10.96
N GLY A 451 -14.33 -9.66 9.63
CA GLY A 451 -14.05 -10.78 8.73
C GLY A 451 -12.73 -11.49 9.00
N LEU A 452 -11.72 -10.77 9.52
CA LEU A 452 -10.42 -11.33 9.88
C LEU A 452 -10.47 -12.24 11.10
N VAL A 453 -11.45 -12.05 11.99
CA VAL A 453 -11.69 -12.88 13.16
C VAL A 453 -12.78 -13.91 12.84
N ALA A 454 -12.64 -14.56 11.68
CA ALA A 454 -13.60 -15.55 11.16
C ALA A 454 -15.05 -15.02 11.06
N GLY A 455 -15.24 -13.70 10.92
CA GLY A 455 -16.56 -13.08 10.81
C GLY A 455 -17.33 -12.95 12.13
N THR A 456 -16.78 -13.40 13.27
CA THR A 456 -17.45 -13.34 14.58
C THR A 456 -17.77 -11.91 15.00
N LEU A 457 -16.79 -11.01 14.89
CA LEU A 457 -16.98 -9.59 15.17
C LEU A 457 -17.92 -8.92 14.17
N THR A 458 -17.93 -9.37 12.90
CA THR A 458 -18.90 -8.90 11.89
C THR A 458 -20.33 -9.23 12.30
N VAL A 459 -20.58 -10.48 12.70
CA VAL A 459 -21.89 -10.93 13.18
C VAL A 459 -22.31 -10.13 14.42
N TRP A 460 -21.43 -10.04 15.43
CA TRP A 460 -21.71 -9.30 16.66
C TRP A 460 -22.06 -7.84 16.36
N ALA A 461 -21.26 -7.16 15.53
CA ALA A 461 -21.51 -5.77 15.17
C ALA A 461 -22.84 -5.58 14.44
N LEU A 462 -23.19 -6.45 13.48
CA LEU A 462 -24.48 -6.38 12.79
C LEU A 462 -25.66 -6.59 13.74
N VAL A 463 -25.58 -7.60 14.61
CA VAL A 463 -26.66 -7.93 15.54
C VAL A 463 -26.87 -6.81 16.55
N MET A 464 -25.79 -6.29 17.13
CA MET A 464 -25.87 -5.19 18.12
C MET A 464 -26.38 -3.90 17.48
N ASN A 465 -25.88 -3.51 16.30
CA ASN A 465 -26.36 -2.30 15.61
C ASN A 465 -27.81 -2.44 15.15
N GLY A 466 -28.19 -3.62 14.64
CA GLY A 466 -29.57 -3.92 14.28
C GLY A 466 -30.49 -3.78 15.49
N LEU A 467 -30.17 -4.45 16.60
CA LEU A 467 -30.93 -4.38 17.84
C LEU A 467 -31.05 -2.94 18.35
N GLN A 468 -29.96 -2.17 18.41
CA GLN A 468 -29.97 -0.77 18.85
C GLN A 468 -30.86 0.12 17.97
N LEU A 469 -30.78 -0.03 16.64
CA LEU A 469 -31.64 0.71 15.72
C LEU A 469 -33.11 0.36 15.95
N GLY A 470 -33.43 -0.94 16.06
CA GLY A 470 -34.77 -1.44 16.35
C GLY A 470 -35.36 -0.90 17.63
N MET A 471 -34.62 -1.02 18.75
CA MET A 471 -35.01 -0.50 20.06
C MET A 471 -35.22 1.02 20.02
N GLY A 472 -34.34 1.76 19.35
CA GLY A 472 -34.48 3.20 19.14
C GLY A 472 -35.77 3.58 18.42
N PHE A 473 -36.09 2.91 17.31
CA PHE A 473 -37.37 3.13 16.62
C PHE A 473 -38.57 2.77 17.50
N GLY A 474 -38.51 1.66 18.23
CA GLY A 474 -39.57 1.24 19.15
C GLY A 474 -39.85 2.30 20.21
N LEU A 475 -38.78 2.84 20.82
CA LEU A 475 -38.84 3.89 21.83
C LEU A 475 -39.48 5.19 21.30
N PHE A 476 -39.03 5.67 20.14
CA PHE A 476 -39.56 6.89 19.54
C PHE A 476 -41.03 6.72 19.14
N VAL A 477 -41.42 5.55 18.63
CA VAL A 477 -42.82 5.24 18.33
C VAL A 477 -43.68 5.18 19.60
N ASN A 478 -43.17 4.63 20.71
CA ASN A 478 -43.84 4.67 22.02
C ASN A 478 -44.13 6.09 22.50
N HIS A 479 -43.19 7.01 22.27
CA HIS A 479 -43.34 8.43 22.60
C HIS A 479 -44.10 9.25 21.54
N ARG A 480 -44.72 8.62 20.52
CA ARG A 480 -45.38 9.29 19.39
C ARG A 480 -44.44 10.19 18.56
N ALA A 481 -43.12 10.01 18.69
CA ALA A 481 -42.07 10.71 17.98
C ALA A 481 -41.52 9.93 16.75
N GLY A 482 -42.23 8.90 16.30
CA GLY A 482 -41.75 8.02 15.21
C GLY A 482 -41.54 8.75 13.88
N ALA A 483 -42.41 9.71 13.54
CA ALA A 483 -42.29 10.50 12.31
C ALA A 483 -41.08 11.44 12.35
N TYR A 484 -40.81 12.03 13.52
CA TYR A 484 -39.63 12.86 13.77
C TYR A 484 -38.33 12.09 13.50
N LEU A 485 -38.21 10.86 14.03
CA LEU A 485 -37.04 10.02 13.77
C LEU A 485 -36.98 9.54 12.30
N ALA A 486 -38.12 9.11 11.73
CA ALA A 486 -38.17 8.58 10.38
C ALA A 486 -37.79 9.64 9.33
N THR A 487 -38.24 10.88 9.49
CA THR A 487 -37.90 11.97 8.56
C THR A 487 -36.44 12.39 8.63
N PHE A 488 -35.79 12.22 9.79
CA PHE A 488 -34.36 12.45 9.94
C PHE A 488 -33.53 11.40 9.17
N ILE A 489 -33.87 10.11 9.36
CA ILE A 489 -33.13 8.97 8.77
C ILE A 489 -33.43 8.81 7.27
N ALA A 490 -34.66 9.12 6.83
CA ALA A 490 -35.10 8.80 5.47
C ALA A 490 -34.17 9.34 4.37
N GLY A 491 -33.59 10.53 4.55
CA GLY A 491 -32.76 11.18 3.52
C GLY A 491 -31.56 10.34 3.08
N HIS A 492 -30.88 9.68 4.02
CA HIS A 492 -29.59 9.00 3.77
C HIS A 492 -29.59 7.51 4.14
N GLY A 493 -30.51 7.06 5.00
CA GLY A 493 -30.47 5.74 5.63
C GLY A 493 -30.46 4.56 4.66
N VAL A 494 -31.08 4.69 3.49
CA VAL A 494 -31.05 3.65 2.44
C VAL A 494 -29.61 3.38 1.97
N LEU A 495 -28.82 4.44 1.73
CA LEU A 495 -27.46 4.31 1.23
C LEU A 495 -26.51 3.83 2.34
N GLU A 496 -26.68 4.32 3.56
CA GLU A 496 -25.84 3.94 4.69
C GLU A 496 -26.04 2.49 5.14
N LEU A 497 -27.30 2.06 5.32
CA LEU A 497 -27.58 0.66 5.68
C LEU A 497 -27.07 -0.29 4.60
N THR A 498 -27.27 0.07 3.33
CA THR A 498 -26.71 -0.69 2.21
C THR A 498 -25.17 -0.74 2.28
N ALA A 499 -24.51 0.37 2.58
CA ALA A 499 -23.06 0.42 2.73
C ALA A 499 -22.57 -0.49 3.87
N ILE A 500 -23.26 -0.53 5.01
CA ILE A 500 -22.96 -1.45 6.12
C ILE A 500 -23.12 -2.91 5.68
N PHE A 501 -24.20 -3.25 4.96
CA PHE A 501 -24.42 -4.63 4.48
C PHE A 501 -23.36 -5.06 3.46
N ILE A 502 -22.94 -4.16 2.58
CA ILE A 502 -21.85 -4.43 1.64
C ILE A 502 -20.53 -4.60 2.40
N ALA A 503 -20.23 -3.75 3.39
CA ALA A 503 -19.01 -3.84 4.17
C ALA A 503 -18.93 -5.16 4.97
N ALA A 504 -20.02 -5.55 5.61
CA ALA A 504 -20.12 -6.84 6.29
C ALA A 504 -20.06 -8.02 5.30
N GLY A 505 -20.71 -7.92 4.13
CA GLY A 505 -20.62 -8.91 3.07
C GLY A 505 -19.18 -9.11 2.59
N ALA A 506 -18.42 -8.02 2.44
CA ALA A 506 -16.98 -8.06 2.15
C ALA A 506 -16.19 -8.74 3.29
N GLY A 507 -16.54 -8.44 4.56
CA GLY A 507 -15.99 -9.13 5.73
C GLY A 507 -16.25 -10.64 5.70
N PHE A 508 -17.46 -11.08 5.33
CA PHE A 508 -17.78 -12.50 5.19
C PHE A 508 -17.02 -13.21 4.07
N ARG A 509 -16.63 -12.51 3.00
CA ARG A 509 -15.74 -13.09 1.99
C ARG A 509 -14.35 -13.38 2.55
N ILE A 510 -13.81 -12.45 3.34
CA ILE A 510 -12.53 -12.66 4.06
C ILE A 510 -12.65 -13.81 5.06
N ALA A 511 -13.74 -13.85 5.84
CA ALA A 511 -13.99 -14.93 6.79
C ALA A 511 -14.10 -16.28 6.08
N GLY A 512 -14.81 -16.35 4.96
CA GLY A 512 -14.92 -17.55 4.12
C GLY A 512 -13.56 -18.05 3.64
N ALA A 513 -12.68 -17.14 3.19
CA ALA A 513 -11.31 -17.50 2.79
C ALA A 513 -10.46 -18.06 3.94
N LEU A 514 -10.72 -17.67 5.19
CA LEU A 514 -10.01 -18.17 6.37
C LEU A 514 -10.55 -19.52 6.85
N ILE A 515 -11.88 -19.65 6.92
CA ILE A 515 -12.57 -20.80 7.51
C ILE A 515 -12.64 -21.96 6.52
N ALA A 516 -13.05 -21.68 5.28
CA ALA A 516 -13.36 -22.69 4.27
C ALA A 516 -12.85 -22.26 2.88
N PRO A 517 -11.52 -22.30 2.64
CA PRO A 517 -10.90 -21.83 1.39
C PRO A 517 -11.18 -22.72 0.16
N GLY A 518 -11.83 -23.89 0.35
CA GLY A 518 -12.04 -24.88 -0.70
C GLY A 518 -10.72 -25.50 -1.16
N ASP A 519 -10.54 -25.63 -2.48
CA ASP A 519 -9.33 -26.22 -3.09
C ASP A 519 -8.11 -25.29 -3.08
N ARG A 520 -8.26 -24.05 -2.59
CA ARG A 520 -7.19 -23.08 -2.50
C ARG A 520 -6.50 -23.17 -1.15
N THR A 521 -5.22 -22.81 -1.11
CA THR A 521 -4.58 -22.52 0.18
C THR A 521 -5.27 -21.29 0.81
N ARG A 522 -5.30 -21.19 2.15
CA ARG A 522 -5.84 -19.99 2.84
C ARG A 522 -5.22 -18.70 2.32
N ARG A 523 -3.92 -18.74 2.00
CA ARG A 523 -3.18 -17.60 1.46
C ARG A 523 -3.74 -17.17 0.10
N ASP A 524 -3.91 -18.12 -0.83
CA ASP A 524 -4.40 -17.82 -2.17
C ASP A 524 -5.88 -17.43 -2.14
N ALA A 525 -6.68 -18.08 -1.29
CA ALA A 525 -8.07 -17.72 -1.05
C ALA A 525 -8.17 -16.27 -0.55
N LEU A 526 -7.35 -15.87 0.44
CA LEU A 526 -7.31 -14.49 0.94
C LEU A 526 -6.92 -13.47 -0.13
N VAL A 527 -6.00 -13.81 -1.04
CA VAL A 527 -5.61 -12.91 -2.13
C VAL A 527 -6.76 -12.71 -3.12
N VAL A 528 -7.45 -13.79 -3.49
CA VAL A 528 -8.58 -13.74 -4.44
C VAL A 528 -9.79 -13.03 -3.82
N GLU A 529 -10.22 -13.50 -2.65
CA GLU A 529 -11.38 -12.97 -1.95
C GLU A 529 -11.15 -11.55 -1.45
N GLY A 530 -9.92 -11.24 -1.01
CA GLY A 530 -9.51 -9.89 -0.62
C GLY A 530 -9.57 -8.88 -1.75
N ARG A 531 -9.29 -9.30 -3.00
CA ARG A 531 -9.43 -8.44 -4.18
C ARG A 531 -10.89 -8.05 -4.42
N ILE A 532 -11.81 -9.01 -4.31
CA ILE A 532 -13.26 -8.78 -4.47
C ILE A 532 -13.76 -7.90 -3.31
N ALA A 533 -13.38 -8.22 -2.08
CA ALA A 533 -13.75 -7.45 -0.89
C ALA A 533 -13.26 -5.99 -0.96
N ALA A 534 -12.07 -5.73 -1.52
CA ALA A 534 -11.58 -4.37 -1.74
C ALA A 534 -12.40 -3.60 -2.79
N GLN A 535 -12.89 -4.24 -3.84
CA GLN A 535 -13.80 -3.61 -4.80
C GLN A 535 -15.16 -3.30 -4.15
N MET A 536 -15.67 -4.19 -3.29
CA MET A 536 -16.88 -3.94 -2.49
C MET A 536 -16.68 -2.73 -1.56
N LEU A 537 -15.53 -2.59 -0.91
CA LEU A 537 -15.20 -1.39 -0.13
C LEU A 537 -15.16 -0.11 -0.97
N GLY A 538 -14.75 -0.21 -2.24
CA GLY A 538 -14.89 0.89 -3.20
C GLY A 538 -16.35 1.34 -3.36
N ALA A 539 -17.30 0.40 -3.42
CA ALA A 539 -18.73 0.70 -3.42
C ALA A 539 -19.17 1.33 -2.09
N VAL A 540 -18.75 0.77 -0.94
CA VAL A 540 -19.06 1.30 0.41
C VAL A 540 -18.66 2.76 0.54
N VAL A 541 -17.40 3.08 0.21
CA VAL A 541 -16.90 4.46 0.26
C VAL A 541 -17.73 5.38 -0.63
N SER A 542 -18.03 4.94 -1.85
CA SER A 542 -18.82 5.71 -2.81
C SER A 542 -20.23 6.02 -2.27
N LEU A 543 -20.89 5.02 -1.69
CA LEU A 543 -22.22 5.18 -1.09
C LEU A 543 -22.18 6.09 0.15
N LEU A 544 -21.19 5.94 1.02
CA LEU A 544 -21.04 6.79 2.21
C LEU A 544 -20.71 8.25 1.86
N VAL A 545 -19.96 8.51 0.78
CA VAL A 545 -19.75 9.88 0.28
C VAL A 545 -21.09 10.51 -0.11
N VAL A 546 -21.90 9.80 -0.89
CA VAL A 546 -23.21 10.29 -1.34
C VAL A 546 -24.15 10.45 -0.14
N ALA A 547 -24.20 9.45 0.74
CA ALA A 547 -25.03 9.47 1.95
C ALA A 547 -24.68 10.65 2.87
N GLY A 548 -23.39 10.84 3.19
CA GLY A 548 -22.93 11.96 4.02
C GLY A 548 -23.17 13.33 3.36
N THR A 549 -23.14 13.39 2.03
CA THR A 549 -23.53 14.61 1.30
C THR A 549 -25.03 14.88 1.43
N ILE A 550 -25.88 13.86 1.33
CA ILE A 550 -27.34 14.01 1.51
C ILE A 550 -27.66 14.36 2.97
N GLU A 551 -27.00 13.73 3.93
CA GLU A 551 -27.16 14.04 5.35
C GLU A 551 -26.78 15.49 5.63
N GLY A 552 -25.61 15.90 5.11
CA GLY A 552 -25.02 17.22 5.23
C GLY A 552 -25.76 18.35 4.50
N LEU A 553 -26.69 18.05 3.59
CA LEU A 553 -27.40 19.08 2.81
C LEU A 553 -28.91 19.03 3.00
N LEU A 554 -29.48 17.84 3.18
CA LEU A 554 -30.91 17.61 3.21
C LEU A 554 -31.41 17.19 4.59
N SER A 555 -30.77 16.22 5.25
CA SER A 555 -31.31 15.68 6.51
C SER A 555 -31.33 16.71 7.63
N ALA A 556 -30.26 17.48 7.80
CA ALA A 556 -30.21 18.55 8.80
C ALA A 556 -30.78 19.90 8.29
N SER A 557 -31.42 19.93 7.12
CA SER A 557 -32.17 21.10 6.63
C SER A 557 -33.66 21.07 6.99
N ASP A 558 -34.30 22.23 6.98
CA ASP A 558 -35.75 22.43 7.15
C ASP A 558 -36.59 22.01 5.93
N ALA A 559 -36.00 21.24 5.01
CA ALA A 559 -36.69 20.73 3.85
C ALA A 559 -37.97 19.95 4.23
N PRO A 560 -39.07 20.08 3.45
CA PRO A 560 -40.29 19.33 3.69
C PRO A 560 -40.05 17.82 3.69
N ALA A 561 -40.79 17.09 4.53
CA ALA A 561 -40.70 15.63 4.63
C ALA A 561 -40.89 14.94 3.25
N ALA A 562 -41.78 15.48 2.41
CA ALA A 562 -41.98 14.99 1.03
C ALA A 562 -40.69 15.02 0.20
N LEU A 563 -39.87 16.06 0.31
CA LEU A 563 -38.59 16.14 -0.39
C LEU A 563 -37.59 15.12 0.17
N LYS A 564 -37.55 14.95 1.50
CA LYS A 564 -36.68 13.94 2.15
C LYS A 564 -37.03 12.53 1.69
N TYR A 565 -38.32 12.19 1.63
CA TYR A 565 -38.78 10.91 1.11
C TYR A 565 -38.55 10.75 -0.40
N ALA A 566 -38.72 11.82 -1.20
CA ALA A 566 -38.43 11.78 -2.63
C ALA A 566 -36.95 11.54 -2.92
N VAL A 567 -36.04 12.16 -2.17
CA VAL A 567 -34.59 11.91 -2.29
C VAL A 567 -34.24 10.49 -1.84
N SER A 568 -34.87 9.99 -0.78
CA SER A 568 -34.73 8.59 -0.35
C SER A 568 -35.14 7.61 -1.45
N ALA A 569 -36.33 7.79 -2.03
CA ALA A 569 -36.83 6.96 -3.12
C ALA A 569 -35.94 7.05 -4.37
N THR A 570 -35.48 8.25 -4.71
CA THR A 570 -34.54 8.46 -5.83
C THR A 570 -33.21 7.75 -5.57
N SER A 571 -32.70 7.82 -4.34
CA SER A 571 -31.47 7.13 -3.94
C SER A 571 -31.62 5.61 -4.04
N ALA A 572 -32.78 5.07 -3.67
CA ALA A 572 -33.08 3.65 -3.84
C ALA A 572 -33.11 3.25 -5.33
N VAL A 573 -33.74 4.05 -6.20
CA VAL A 573 -33.77 3.81 -7.65
C VAL A 573 -32.35 3.88 -8.24
N LEU A 574 -31.57 4.89 -7.89
CA LEU A 574 -30.18 5.04 -8.34
C LEU A 574 -29.31 3.87 -7.87
N LEU A 575 -29.51 3.39 -6.65
CA LEU A 575 -28.83 2.21 -6.11
C LEU A 575 -29.19 0.94 -6.91
N VAL A 576 -30.46 0.74 -7.27
CA VAL A 576 -30.87 -0.38 -8.13
C VAL A 576 -30.22 -0.29 -9.51
N LEU A 577 -30.20 0.90 -10.12
CA LEU A 577 -29.52 1.12 -11.41
C LEU A 577 -28.01 0.89 -11.31
N TYR A 578 -27.39 1.30 -10.20
CA TYR A 578 -25.99 1.08 -9.90
C TYR A 578 -25.64 -0.42 -9.86
N LEU A 579 -26.41 -1.21 -9.11
CA LEU A 579 -26.24 -2.65 -9.04
C LEU A 579 -26.55 -3.34 -10.38
N ARG A 580 -27.58 -2.90 -11.11
CA ARG A 580 -27.89 -3.39 -12.47
C ARG A 580 -26.72 -3.18 -13.43
N ASN A 581 -26.06 -2.03 -13.38
CA ASN A 581 -24.88 -1.77 -14.22
C ASN A 581 -23.71 -2.69 -13.86
N GLY A 582 -23.54 -3.00 -12.57
CA GLY A 582 -22.59 -4.00 -12.10
C GLY A 582 -22.90 -5.40 -12.63
N TRP A 583 -24.17 -5.81 -12.64
CA TRP A 583 -24.60 -7.09 -13.21
C TRP A 583 -24.34 -7.18 -14.72
N ALA A 584 -24.63 -6.12 -15.48
CA ALA A 584 -24.31 -6.07 -16.91
C ALA A 584 -22.79 -6.18 -17.16
N ALA A 585 -21.98 -5.53 -16.32
CA ALA A 585 -20.52 -5.60 -16.40
C ALA A 585 -19.96 -6.99 -16.05
N SER A 586 -20.56 -7.69 -15.07
CA SER A 586 -20.12 -9.04 -14.71
C SER A 586 -20.41 -10.07 -15.81
N ILE A 587 -21.55 -9.95 -16.51
CA ILE A 587 -21.87 -10.79 -17.67
C ILE A 587 -20.90 -10.54 -18.83
N ALA A 588 -20.58 -9.27 -19.11
CA ALA A 588 -19.66 -8.93 -20.19
C ALA A 588 -18.22 -9.47 -19.94
N ALA A 589 -17.84 -9.65 -18.67
CA ALA A 589 -16.53 -10.20 -18.30
C ALA A 589 -16.45 -11.73 -18.42
N THR A 590 -17.59 -12.44 -18.42
CA THR A 590 -17.66 -13.91 -18.56
C THR A 590 -17.96 -14.36 -19.98
N ALA A 591 -18.32 -13.44 -20.89
CA ALA A 591 -18.50 -13.76 -22.30
C ALA A 591 -17.16 -14.16 -22.95
N PRO A 592 -17.09 -15.24 -23.74
CA PRO A 592 -15.89 -15.57 -24.51
C PRO A 592 -15.54 -14.39 -25.43
N ALA A 593 -14.26 -14.03 -25.48
CA ALA A 593 -13.78 -12.98 -26.37
C ALA A 593 -14.12 -13.36 -27.83
N PRO A 594 -14.62 -12.41 -28.65
CA PRO A 594 -14.94 -12.68 -30.05
C PRO A 594 -13.70 -13.03 -30.87
#